data_AF-A0A961AYH0-F1
#
_entry.id   AF-A0A961AYH0-F1
#
_cell.length_a   1.000
_cell.length_b   1.000
_cell.length_c   1.000
_cell.angle_alpha   90.00
_cell.angle_beta   90.00
_cell.angle_gamma   90.00
#
_symmetry.space_group_name_H-M   'P 1'
#
loop_
_entity.id
_entity.type
_entity.pdbx_description
1 polymer ?
#
loop_
_entity_poly.entity_id
_entity_poly.type
_entity_poly.pdbx_seq_one_letter_code
_entity_poly.pdbx_strand_id
1 'polypeptide(L)'
;MFMAMALGWVAGEFYPLSSFPMYSKFVPRTYVAYLESPEGKPLPTVDTVNMFSSELKKIYGDGLAELKSKQKGSHFDWTPEQRREAGEYALRYLKETHSPKSFDGGGLKGLKLVDIRIFLKDGKITHEETEIATLP
;
A
#
# COMPACT_ATOMS: atom_id res chain seq x y z
N MET A 1 21.69 -46.87 -15.55
CA MET A 1 21.10 -45.65 -14.95
C MET A 1 21.25 -44.46 -15.91
N PHE A 2 20.59 -44.53 -17.08
CA PHE A 2 20.61 -43.46 -18.11
C PHE A 2 19.25 -43.33 -18.83
N MET A 3 18.23 -44.07 -18.39
CA MET A 3 16.98 -44.26 -19.14
C MET A 3 15.82 -43.38 -18.65
N ALA A 4 15.98 -42.68 -17.52
CA ALA A 4 14.96 -41.77 -16.99
C ALA A 4 15.07 -40.33 -17.57
N MET A 5 16.20 -39.94 -18.15
CA MET A 5 16.39 -38.59 -18.71
C MET A 5 15.83 -38.42 -20.14
N ALA A 6 15.64 -39.52 -20.89
CA ALA A 6 15.21 -39.43 -22.29
C ALA A 6 13.69 -39.18 -22.44
N LEU A 7 12.87 -39.58 -21.45
CA LEU A 7 11.41 -39.43 -21.50
C LEU A 7 10.93 -37.98 -21.28
N GLY A 8 11.70 -37.15 -20.58
CA GLY A 8 11.35 -35.74 -20.35
C GLY A 8 11.51 -34.84 -21.58
N TRP A 9 12.35 -35.23 -22.54
CA TRP A 9 12.61 -34.39 -23.73
C TRP A 9 11.52 -34.55 -24.81
N VAL A 10 10.94 -35.75 -24.93
CA VAL A 10 9.89 -36.04 -25.92
C VAL A 10 8.56 -35.34 -25.59
N ALA A 11 8.30 -35.07 -24.31
CA ALA A 11 7.06 -34.45 -23.84
C ALA A 11 7.02 -32.92 -24.00
N GLY A 12 8.14 -32.26 -24.38
CA GLY A 12 8.18 -30.81 -24.57
C GLY A 12 7.92 -29.95 -23.32
N GLU A 13 7.66 -30.57 -22.17
CA GLU A 13 7.49 -29.88 -20.89
C GLU A 13 8.83 -29.68 -20.22
N PHE A 14 9.58 -28.71 -20.74
CA PHE A 14 10.54 -27.99 -19.94
C PHE A 14 9.74 -27.24 -18.86
N TYR A 15 9.44 -27.88 -17.73
CA TYR A 15 9.25 -27.13 -16.50
C TYR A 15 10.65 -26.66 -16.12
N PRO A 16 11.07 -25.41 -16.40
CA PRO A 16 12.16 -24.92 -15.61
C PRO A 16 11.66 -25.06 -14.18
N LEU A 17 12.42 -25.74 -13.34
CA LEU A 17 12.58 -25.33 -11.96
C LEU A 17 12.99 -23.86 -12.04
N SER A 18 12.00 -23.01 -12.31
CA SER A 18 12.20 -21.60 -12.50
C SER A 18 12.84 -21.21 -11.20
N SER A 19 14.03 -20.65 -11.31
CA SER A 19 14.60 -19.85 -10.26
C SER A 19 13.73 -18.60 -10.13
N PHE A 20 12.42 -18.75 -9.91
CA PHE A 20 11.65 -17.76 -9.19
C PHE A 20 12.33 -17.76 -7.83
N PRO A 21 13.04 -16.69 -7.45
CA PRO A 21 13.47 -16.56 -6.07
C PRO A 21 12.18 -16.51 -5.25
N MET A 22 11.77 -17.65 -4.70
CA MET A 22 10.68 -17.80 -3.74
C MET A 22 11.11 -17.26 -2.36
N TYR A 23 12.04 -16.30 -2.36
CA TYR A 23 12.47 -15.56 -1.20
C TYR A 23 11.81 -14.20 -1.30
N SER A 24 10.59 -14.13 -0.75
CA SER A 24 10.14 -12.92 -0.08
C SER A 24 11.30 -12.45 0.81
N LYS A 25 12.05 -11.44 0.36
CA LYS A 25 13.05 -10.83 1.22
C LYS A 25 12.26 -10.23 2.37
N PHE A 26 12.50 -10.70 3.60
CA PHE A 26 11.94 -10.08 4.78
C PHE A 26 12.45 -8.65 4.84
N VAL A 27 11.60 -7.70 4.44
CA VAL A 27 11.93 -6.29 4.52
C VAL A 27 11.68 -5.87 5.97
N PRO A 28 12.67 -5.29 6.67
CA PRO A 28 12.52 -4.90 8.08
C PRO A 28 11.57 -3.72 8.28
N ARG A 29 10.99 -3.18 7.20
CA ARG A 29 10.10 -2.03 7.19
C ARG A 29 8.98 -2.27 6.19
N THR A 30 7.75 -2.02 6.60
CA THR A 30 6.57 -2.00 5.72
C THR A 30 5.58 -0.98 6.26
N TYR A 31 4.55 -0.69 5.49
CA TYR A 31 3.47 0.18 5.95
C TYR A 31 2.11 -0.33 5.49
N VAL A 32 1.08 0.12 6.20
CA VAL A 32 -0.33 -0.07 5.86
C VAL A 32 -0.98 1.30 5.85
N ALA A 33 -1.84 1.55 4.86
CA ALA A 33 -2.64 2.76 4.80
C ALA A 33 -4.11 2.38 4.95
N TYR A 34 -4.86 3.12 5.76
CA TYR A 34 -6.30 2.93 5.93
C TYR A 34 -7.01 4.28 6.12
N LEU A 35 -8.34 4.24 6.08
CA LEU A 35 -9.18 5.42 6.18
C LEU A 35 -9.82 5.51 7.57
N GLU A 36 -9.93 6.73 8.08
CA GLU A 36 -10.71 7.03 9.28
C GLU A 36 -11.80 8.06 9.02
N SER A 37 -12.89 7.94 9.78
CA SER A 37 -13.93 8.96 9.84
C SER A 37 -13.40 10.23 10.53
N PRO A 38 -14.10 11.37 10.41
CA PRO A 38 -13.75 12.60 11.11
C PRO A 38 -13.59 12.41 12.64
N GLU A 39 -14.35 11.47 13.20
CA GLU A 39 -14.34 11.11 14.62
C GLU A 39 -13.18 10.16 15.00
N GLY A 40 -12.28 9.82 14.07
CA GLY A 40 -11.14 8.94 14.30
C GLY A 40 -11.50 7.44 14.35
N LYS A 41 -12.61 7.04 13.71
CA LYS A 41 -12.98 5.62 13.63
C LYS A 41 -12.45 4.99 12.33
N PRO A 42 -11.72 3.86 12.40
CA PRO A 42 -11.33 3.13 11.20
C PRO A 42 -12.54 2.74 10.35
N LEU A 43 -12.45 2.94 9.04
CA LEU A 43 -13.52 2.67 8.09
C LEU A 43 -13.24 1.41 7.25
N PRO A 44 -14.23 0.53 7.04
CA PRO A 44 -14.11 -0.59 6.12
C PRO A 44 -14.04 -0.05 4.69
N THR A 45 -12.85 -0.06 4.08
CA THR A 45 -12.58 0.54 2.76
C THR A 45 -13.48 0.01 1.64
N VAL A 46 -13.75 -1.29 1.61
CA VAL A 46 -14.62 -1.91 0.59
C VAL A 46 -16.07 -1.43 0.74
N ASP A 47 -16.63 -1.47 1.94
CA ASP A 47 -18.03 -1.08 2.15
C ASP A 47 -18.24 0.44 2.05
N THR A 48 -17.21 1.21 2.36
CA THR A 48 -17.30 2.68 2.46
C THR A 48 -17.00 3.37 1.13
N VAL A 49 -15.95 2.92 0.44
CA VAL A 49 -15.43 3.56 -0.78
C VAL A 49 -15.19 2.54 -1.89
N ASN A 50 -15.86 1.38 -1.87
CA ASN A 50 -15.80 0.35 -2.93
C ASN A 50 -14.40 0.06 -3.47
N MET A 51 -13.40 0.05 -2.58
CA MET A 51 -12.00 -0.10 -2.92
C MET A 51 -11.34 -1.04 -1.92
N PHE A 52 -10.47 -1.94 -2.40
CA PHE A 52 -9.70 -2.79 -1.51
C PHE A 52 -8.60 -1.99 -0.81
N SER A 53 -8.29 -2.34 0.43
CA SER A 53 -7.17 -1.74 1.20
C SER A 53 -5.82 -1.86 0.47
N SER A 54 -5.63 -2.91 -0.33
CA SER A 54 -4.45 -3.08 -1.18
C SER A 54 -4.35 -2.03 -2.29
N GLU A 55 -5.49 -1.64 -2.88
CA GLU A 55 -5.54 -0.60 -3.91
C GLU A 55 -5.28 0.77 -3.30
N LEU A 56 -5.89 1.07 -2.15
CA LEU A 56 -5.61 2.29 -1.39
C LEU A 56 -4.12 2.42 -1.07
N LYS A 57 -3.52 1.35 -0.54
CA LYS A 57 -2.07 1.29 -0.27
C LYS A 57 -1.26 1.53 -1.54
N LYS A 58 -1.66 0.97 -2.67
CA LYS A 58 -0.98 1.15 -3.95
C LYS A 58 -1.03 2.61 -4.41
N ILE A 59 -2.19 3.24 -4.41
CA ILE A 59 -2.37 4.64 -4.81
C ILE A 59 -1.54 5.57 -3.92
N TYR A 60 -1.55 5.35 -2.60
CA TYR A 60 -0.69 6.09 -1.68
C TYR A 60 0.80 5.84 -1.98
N GLY A 61 1.18 4.59 -2.26
CA GLY A 61 2.52 4.21 -2.66
C GLY A 61 2.99 4.86 -3.96
N ASP A 62 2.11 5.03 -4.94
CA ASP A 62 2.40 5.73 -6.20
C ASP A 62 2.70 7.21 -5.93
N GLY A 63 1.92 7.87 -5.05
CA GLY A 63 2.21 9.23 -4.59
C GLY A 63 3.54 9.35 -3.85
N LEU A 64 3.87 8.39 -2.98
CA LEU A 64 5.18 8.33 -2.31
C LEU A 64 6.34 8.12 -3.30
N ALA A 65 6.12 7.33 -4.36
CA ALA A 65 7.11 7.10 -5.40
C ALA A 65 7.36 8.37 -6.23
N GLU A 66 6.30 9.13 -6.53
CA GLU A 66 6.43 10.45 -7.18
C GLU A 66 7.24 11.41 -6.30
N LEU A 67 6.92 11.50 -5.00
CA LEU A 67 7.67 12.32 -4.05
C LEU A 67 9.15 11.94 -3.96
N LYS A 68 9.47 10.65 -4.11
CA LYS A 68 10.85 10.16 -4.09
C LYS A 68 11.68 10.69 -5.26
N SER A 69 11.05 11.07 -6.35
CA SER A 69 11.74 11.76 -7.46
C SER A 69 12.15 13.19 -7.11
N LYS A 70 11.43 13.83 -6.16
CA LYS A 70 11.62 15.22 -5.73
C LYS A 70 12.45 15.32 -4.44
N GLN A 71 12.44 14.28 -3.60
CA GLN A 71 13.08 14.24 -2.28
C GLN A 71 14.05 13.05 -2.17
N LYS A 72 15.20 13.28 -1.53
CA LYS A 72 16.17 12.21 -1.26
C LYS A 72 15.76 11.37 -0.05
N GLY A 73 16.25 10.13 -0.01
CA GLY A 73 16.07 9.22 1.13
C GLY A 73 14.96 8.18 0.94
N SER A 74 14.68 7.45 2.01
CA SER A 74 13.61 6.47 2.07
C SER A 74 12.34 7.14 2.56
N HIS A 75 11.20 6.84 1.94
CA HIS A 75 9.93 7.37 2.43
C HIS A 75 9.65 6.95 3.87
N PHE A 76 10.21 5.83 4.34
CA PHE A 76 10.16 5.37 5.74
C PHE A 76 10.81 6.31 6.76
N ASP A 77 11.68 7.22 6.32
CA ASP A 77 12.37 8.17 7.20
C ASP A 77 11.81 9.61 7.06
N TRP A 78 10.84 9.81 6.16
CA TRP A 78 10.19 11.12 5.97
C TRP A 78 9.20 11.47 7.08
N THR A 79 9.11 12.75 7.42
CA THR A 79 8.11 13.27 8.37
C THR A 79 6.69 13.11 7.82
N PRO A 80 5.65 13.20 8.67
CA PRO A 80 4.26 13.18 8.21
C PRO A 80 3.97 14.29 7.18
N GLU A 81 4.50 15.49 7.39
CA GLU A 81 4.31 16.65 6.52
C GLU A 81 4.93 16.43 5.14
N GLN A 82 6.09 15.78 5.08
CA GLN A 82 6.74 15.41 3.83
C GLN A 82 5.94 14.38 3.03
N ARG A 83 5.13 13.56 3.71
CA ARG A 83 4.27 12.52 3.12
C ARG A 83 2.87 13.00 2.83
N ARG A 84 2.50 14.17 3.36
CA ARG A 84 1.16 14.76 3.24
C ARG A 84 0.71 14.88 1.79
N GLU A 85 1.59 15.30 0.89
CA GLU A 85 1.27 15.42 -0.55
C GLU A 85 0.86 14.06 -1.17
N ALA A 86 1.49 12.96 -0.78
CA ALA A 86 1.08 11.63 -1.24
C ALA A 86 -0.26 11.18 -0.62
N GLY A 87 -0.54 11.57 0.62
CA GLY A 87 -1.83 11.30 1.25
C GLY A 87 -2.97 12.10 0.61
N GLU A 88 -2.74 13.38 0.34
CA GLU A 88 -3.68 14.24 -0.40
C GLU A 88 -3.94 13.71 -1.81
N TYR A 89 -2.90 13.22 -2.48
CA TYR A 89 -3.05 12.56 -3.78
C TYR A 89 -4.00 11.36 -3.70
N ALA A 90 -3.83 10.47 -2.71
CA ALA A 90 -4.69 9.31 -2.53
C ALA A 90 -6.15 9.69 -2.20
N LEU A 91 -6.35 10.67 -1.31
CA LEU A 91 -7.69 11.17 -0.97
C LEU A 91 -8.38 11.86 -2.16
N ARG A 92 -7.62 12.62 -2.97
CA ARG A 92 -8.14 13.22 -4.19
C ARG A 92 -8.52 12.15 -5.22
N TYR A 93 -7.68 11.14 -5.42
CA TYR A 93 -7.99 10.01 -6.30
C TYR A 93 -9.28 9.31 -5.87
N LEU A 94 -9.48 9.10 -4.57
CA LEU A 94 -10.73 8.56 -4.03
C LEU A 94 -11.93 9.44 -4.37
N LYS A 95 -11.82 10.76 -4.18
CA LYS A 95 -12.89 11.72 -4.49
C LYS A 95 -13.24 11.74 -5.98
N GLU A 96 -12.24 11.63 -6.87
CA GLU A 96 -12.43 11.67 -8.33
C GLU A 96 -12.98 10.35 -8.89
N THR A 97 -12.59 9.21 -8.32
CA THR A 97 -13.00 7.88 -8.78
C THR A 97 -14.42 7.52 -8.30
N HIS A 98 -14.93 8.21 -7.29
CA HIS A 98 -16.24 7.98 -6.69
C HIS A 98 -17.21 9.12 -6.93
N SER A 99 -18.51 8.87 -6.77
CA SER A 99 -19.52 9.90 -6.99
C SER A 99 -19.35 11.06 -5.99
N PRO A 100 -19.32 12.33 -6.47
CA PRO A 100 -19.23 13.52 -5.59
C PRO A 100 -20.31 13.56 -4.50
N LYS A 101 -21.48 12.93 -4.74
CA LYS A 101 -22.57 12.85 -3.76
C LYS A 101 -22.20 12.12 -2.47
N SER A 102 -21.24 11.20 -2.52
CA SER A 102 -20.77 10.49 -1.32
C SER A 102 -19.86 11.36 -0.44
N PHE A 103 -19.34 12.48 -0.96
CA PHE A 103 -18.39 13.37 -0.28
C PHE A 103 -19.01 14.74 0.04
N ASP A 104 -19.75 15.33 -0.89
CA ASP A 104 -20.32 16.68 -0.76
C ASP A 104 -21.74 16.64 -0.12
N GLY A 105 -21.92 15.76 0.88
CA GLY A 105 -23.20 15.54 1.59
C GLY A 105 -23.39 14.11 2.12
N GLY A 106 -22.60 13.15 1.62
CA GLY A 106 -22.43 11.82 2.20
C GLY A 106 -21.33 11.82 3.26
N GLY A 107 -21.36 10.84 4.17
CA GLY A 107 -20.51 10.76 5.37
C GLY A 107 -18.99 10.60 5.16
N LEU A 108 -18.45 11.02 4.01
CA LEU A 108 -17.02 10.96 3.65
C LEU A 108 -16.35 12.34 3.65
N LYS A 109 -17.07 13.41 4.02
CA LYS A 109 -16.43 14.70 4.32
C LYS A 109 -15.55 14.57 5.55
N GLY A 110 -14.33 15.12 5.53
CA GLY A 110 -13.39 15.02 6.65
C GLY A 110 -12.72 13.64 6.78
N LEU A 111 -12.78 12.82 5.73
CA LEU A 111 -12.12 11.52 5.67
C LEU A 111 -10.60 11.68 5.84
N LYS A 112 -10.03 10.87 6.73
CA LYS A 112 -8.60 10.92 7.04
C LYS A 112 -7.90 9.72 6.44
N LEU A 113 -6.67 9.92 5.98
CA LEU A 113 -5.75 8.84 5.61
C LEU A 113 -4.71 8.67 6.72
N VAL A 114 -4.64 7.47 7.27
CA VAL A 114 -3.68 7.10 8.31
C VAL A 114 -2.65 6.11 7.75
N ASP A 115 -1.38 6.35 8.03
CA ASP A 115 -0.24 5.47 7.72
C ASP A 115 0.25 4.80 9.01
N ILE A 116 0.18 3.46 9.04
CA ILE A 116 0.82 2.63 10.07
C ILE A 116 2.13 2.10 9.50
N ARG A 117 3.23 2.59 10.06
CA ARG A 117 4.57 2.11 9.73
C ARG A 117 4.96 1.00 10.66
N ILE A 118 5.37 -0.12 10.09
CA ILE A 118 5.72 -1.34 10.81
C ILE A 118 7.21 -1.58 10.63
N PHE A 119 7.92 -1.76 11.74
CA PHE A 119 9.35 -1.98 11.78
C PHE A 119 9.66 -3.29 12.52
N LEU A 120 10.59 -4.07 11.98
CA LEU A 120 11.20 -5.21 12.66
C LEU A 120 12.56 -4.77 13.21
N LYS A 121 12.64 -4.56 14.53
CA LYS A 121 13.85 -4.17 15.25
C LYS A 121 14.17 -5.22 16.30
N ASP A 122 15.36 -5.82 16.24
CA ASP A 122 15.83 -6.83 17.21
C ASP A 122 14.86 -8.02 17.41
N GLY A 123 14.24 -8.48 16.31
CA GLY A 123 13.27 -9.57 16.34
C GLY A 123 11.89 -9.19 16.89
N LYS A 124 11.66 -7.91 17.22
CA LYS A 124 10.37 -7.38 17.69
C LYS A 124 9.71 -6.51 16.64
N ILE A 125 8.39 -6.64 16.53
CA ILE A 125 7.56 -5.80 15.66
C ILE A 125 7.15 -4.56 16.48
N THR A 126 7.50 -3.38 15.98
CA THR A 126 7.02 -2.09 16.50
C THR A 126 6.26 -1.36 15.40
N HIS A 127 5.27 -0.55 15.76
CA HIS A 127 4.56 0.28 14.79
C HIS A 127 4.38 1.71 15.26
N GLU A 128 4.27 2.62 14.30
CA GLU A 128 3.97 4.03 14.49
C GLU A 128 2.80 4.39 13.59
N GLU A 129 1.74 4.92 14.20
CA GLU A 129 0.52 5.33 13.51
C GLU A 129 0.52 6.85 13.35
N THR A 130 0.15 7.34 12.16
CA THR A 130 0.13 8.78 11.91
C THR A 130 -0.94 9.17 10.91
N GLU A 131 -1.74 10.18 11.27
CA GLU A 131 -2.60 10.88 10.32
C GLU A 131 -1.73 11.63 9.30
N ILE A 132 -1.89 11.31 8.01
CA ILE A 132 -1.08 11.88 6.94
C ILE A 132 -1.80 13.02 6.25
N ALA A 133 -3.09 12.84 5.96
CA ALA A 133 -3.88 13.82 5.24
C ALA A 133 -5.36 13.69 5.61
N THR A 134 -6.08 14.80 5.47
CA THR A 134 -7.52 14.87 5.70
C THR A 134 -8.18 15.56 4.51
N LEU A 135 -9.29 14.99 4.03
CA LEU A 135 -10.06 15.54 2.93
C LEU A 135 -10.89 16.73 3.44
N PRO A 136 -10.78 17.92 2.83
CA PRO A 136 -11.53 19.11 3.26
C PRO A 136 -13.05 18.99 3.05
#